data_AF-A0A6A5QAD4-F1
#
_entry.id   AF-A0A6A5QAD4-F1
#
_cell.length_a   1.000
_cell.length_b   1.000
_cell.length_c   1.000
_cell.angle_alpha   90.00
_cell.angle_beta   90.00
_cell.angle_gamma   90.00
#
_symmetry.space_group_name_H-M   'P 1'
#
loop_
_entity.id
_entity.type
_entity.pdbx_description
1 polymer ?
#
loop_
_entity_poly.entity_id
_entity_poly.type
_entity_poly.pdbx_seq_one_letter_code
_entity_poly.pdbx_strand_id
1 'polypeptide(L)'
;MSLPPKMDINQPELLWTPEIARRTKAQVVLEEWKAPDVDTAFENKQEFQSRSPPANEIWTTLRSRPLSLYYQARSCPPIPFLNEIRNVTSNNRLEEKNSGHGVCKMGGTVIKFGCAANIVEEAENLLFLAEKRPELRIPTVLALWSTTEDEKIKDPVYCLMMEFIEGIPLNQETFMALPIHAQDTICAKVSSQLRYLRELPSEGYYGRVHGQGWLSPPPGLDFRSITSQAIVGPFRTYEEFVSAIYRSWQVRHAISYNMVEWTPADVEMTAKFMPIFPGWEPNEPKFTWIDPKLRNMIARQIKGDDGSEDWEVFLIDWEYCAWYPAWVQGLQTESCSGALIPNPASTNKYAAHIPYRGGEINSMMRKDFDPDFDMERRAIIVDRNWRFF
;
A
#
# COMPACT_ATOMS: atom_id res chain seq x y z
N MET A 1 -30.07 6.49 3.24
CA MET A 1 -28.83 6.71 2.48
C MET A 1 -28.46 8.17 2.62
N SER A 2 -27.50 8.49 3.48
CA SER A 2 -26.93 9.83 3.59
C SER A 2 -26.03 10.09 2.39
N LEU A 3 -26.22 11.21 1.70
CA LEU A 3 -25.33 11.64 0.62
C LEU A 3 -23.88 11.69 1.12
N PRO A 4 -22.89 11.22 0.33
CA PRO A 4 -21.49 11.36 0.72
C PRO A 4 -21.14 12.84 0.93
N PRO A 5 -20.20 13.14 1.84
CA PRO A 5 -19.75 14.52 2.06
C PRO A 5 -19.34 15.14 0.72
N LYS A 6 -19.76 16.39 0.49
CA LYS A 6 -19.35 17.16 -0.70
C LYS A 6 -17.82 17.22 -0.70
N MET A 7 -17.20 16.46 -1.61
CA MET A 7 -15.80 16.63 -1.97
C MET A 7 -15.54 18.09 -2.31
N ASP A 8 -14.32 18.56 -2.06
CA ASP A 8 -13.86 19.88 -2.49
C ASP A 8 -13.94 19.96 -4.02
N ILE A 9 -15.08 20.44 -4.51
CA ILE A 9 -15.44 20.71 -5.91
C ILE A 9 -14.53 21.74 -6.59
N ASN A 10 -13.53 22.27 -5.86
CA ASN A 10 -12.52 23.19 -6.38
C ASN A 10 -11.15 22.52 -6.61
N GLN A 11 -11.05 21.19 -6.60
CA GLN A 11 -9.90 20.58 -7.27
C GLN A 11 -10.02 20.87 -8.76
N PRO A 12 -9.05 21.55 -9.39
CA PRO A 12 -9.08 21.69 -10.84
C PRO A 12 -9.17 20.27 -11.42
N GLU A 13 -10.11 20.08 -12.35
CA GLU A 13 -10.15 18.90 -13.22
C GLU A 13 -8.85 18.88 -14.03
N LEU A 14 -7.76 18.46 -13.41
CA LEU A 14 -6.54 18.03 -14.09
C LEU A 14 -6.85 16.65 -14.68
N LEU A 15 -7.82 16.62 -15.60
CA LEU A 15 -7.94 15.53 -16.54
C LEU A 15 -6.67 15.53 -17.38
N TRP A 16 -6.13 14.33 -17.63
CA TRP A 16 -4.90 14.21 -18.38
C TRP A 16 -5.01 14.93 -19.73
N THR A 17 -4.08 15.84 -19.98
CA THR A 17 -3.86 16.40 -21.31
C THR A 17 -2.36 16.39 -21.63
N PRO A 18 -1.96 16.34 -22.92
CA PRO A 18 -0.56 16.46 -23.32
C PRO A 18 0.15 17.72 -22.77
N GLU A 19 -0.61 18.76 -22.43
CA GLU A 19 -0.11 20.01 -21.84
C GLU A 19 0.39 19.82 -20.41
N ILE A 20 -0.16 18.87 -19.63
CA ILE A 20 0.30 18.57 -18.26
C ILE A 20 1.76 18.14 -18.26
N ALA A 21 2.20 17.41 -19.29
CA ALA A 21 3.58 16.97 -19.46
C ALA A 21 4.55 18.13 -19.77
N ARG A 22 4.04 19.31 -20.14
CA ARG A 22 4.83 20.50 -20.52
C ARG A 22 4.93 21.54 -19.41
N ARG A 23 4.34 21.30 -18.24
CA ARG A 23 4.43 22.22 -17.10
C ARG A 23 5.89 22.38 -16.67
N THR A 24 6.30 23.62 -16.46
CA THR A 24 7.58 23.97 -15.81
C THR A 24 7.58 23.51 -14.36
N LYS A 25 8.76 23.42 -13.76
CA LYS A 25 8.88 23.02 -12.36
C LYS A 25 8.21 24.04 -11.46
N ALA A 26 8.42 25.33 -11.76
CA ALA A 26 7.74 26.41 -11.06
C ALA A 26 6.21 26.26 -11.17
N GLN A 27 5.65 26.04 -12.38
CA GLN A 27 4.20 25.84 -12.53
C GLN A 27 3.67 24.69 -11.68
N VAL A 28 4.34 23.53 -11.67
CA VAL A 28 3.93 22.40 -10.83
C VAL A 28 3.87 22.81 -9.36
N VAL A 29 4.91 23.47 -8.85
CA VAL A 29 4.97 23.92 -7.44
C VAL A 29 3.88 24.96 -7.14
N LEU A 30 3.72 25.98 -7.99
CA LEU A 30 2.76 27.06 -7.77
C LEU A 30 1.31 26.58 -7.80
N GLU A 31 0.97 25.73 -8.77
CA GLU A 31 -0.38 25.16 -8.91
C GLU A 31 -0.69 24.23 -7.72
N GLU A 32 0.25 23.36 -7.36
CA GLU A 32 0.07 22.34 -6.33
C GLU A 32 -0.12 22.94 -4.94
N TRP A 33 0.59 24.04 -4.64
CA TRP A 33 0.53 24.76 -3.38
C TRP A 33 -0.23 26.09 -3.48
N LYS A 34 -1.05 26.28 -4.53
CA LYS A 34 -1.93 27.45 -4.74
C LYS A 34 -1.24 28.77 -4.36
N ALA A 35 -0.01 28.96 -4.81
CA ALA A 35 0.87 30.02 -4.36
C ALA A 35 1.21 31.00 -5.51
N PRO A 36 1.39 32.30 -5.21
CA PRO A 36 1.79 33.30 -6.20
C PRO A 36 3.27 33.19 -6.60
N ASP A 37 4.11 32.60 -5.75
CA ASP A 37 5.54 32.40 -5.95
C ASP A 37 6.03 31.14 -5.22
N VAL A 38 7.26 30.72 -5.54
CA VAL A 38 7.85 29.46 -5.09
C VAL A 38 8.12 29.47 -3.58
N ASP A 39 8.50 30.60 -3.01
CA ASP A 39 8.76 30.72 -1.58
C ASP A 39 7.47 30.53 -0.79
N THR A 40 6.40 31.22 -1.21
CA THR A 40 5.05 31.04 -0.65
C THR A 40 4.56 29.60 -0.83
N ALA A 41 4.89 28.93 -1.94
CA ALA A 41 4.55 27.52 -2.13
C ALA A 41 5.19 26.61 -1.09
N PHE A 42 6.47 26.84 -0.74
CA PHE A 42 7.16 26.08 0.29
C PHE A 42 6.69 26.42 1.70
N GLU A 43 6.34 27.68 1.98
CA GLU A 43 5.71 28.06 3.24
C GLU A 43 4.36 27.35 3.41
N ASN A 44 3.51 27.41 2.38
CA ASN A 44 2.22 26.74 2.41
C ASN A 44 2.37 25.21 2.57
N LYS A 45 3.40 24.61 1.96
CA LYS A 45 3.73 23.19 2.15
C LYS A 45 4.05 22.87 3.61
N GLN A 46 4.86 23.71 4.28
CA GLN A 46 5.23 23.51 5.68
C GLN A 46 4.02 23.70 6.61
N GLU A 47 3.24 24.76 6.41
CA GLU A 47 2.00 24.98 7.16
C GLU A 47 1.09 23.76 7.03
N PHE A 48 0.92 23.28 5.80
CA PHE A 48 0.12 22.11 5.48
C PHE A 48 0.62 20.83 6.19
N GLN A 49 1.93 20.57 6.21
CA GLN A 49 2.51 19.43 6.93
C GLN A 49 2.31 19.47 8.45
N SER A 50 2.02 20.66 9.00
CA SER A 50 1.80 20.87 10.43
C SER A 50 0.33 20.78 10.86
N ARG A 51 -0.62 20.74 9.90
CA ARG A 51 -2.05 20.69 10.20
C ARG A 51 -2.46 19.30 10.70
N SER A 52 -3.44 19.26 11.60
CA SER A 52 -4.05 18.00 12.06
C SER A 52 -4.78 17.27 10.91
N PRO A 53 -4.84 15.92 10.95
CA PRO A 53 -5.61 15.17 9.97
C PRO A 53 -7.11 15.53 10.00
N PRO A 54 -7.85 15.30 8.90
CA PRO A 54 -9.29 15.49 8.87
C PRO A 54 -9.99 14.59 9.89
N ALA A 55 -11.18 15.01 10.33
CA ALA A 55 -12.01 14.23 11.24
C ALA A 55 -12.28 12.82 10.69
N ASN A 56 -12.25 11.81 11.57
CA ASN A 56 -12.32 10.39 11.20
C ASN A 56 -13.57 10.05 10.39
N GLU A 57 -14.68 10.72 10.65
CA GLU A 57 -15.95 10.53 9.95
C GLU A 57 -15.90 10.85 8.46
N ILE A 58 -14.86 11.56 8.01
CA ILE A 58 -14.67 11.99 6.63
C ILE A 58 -13.97 10.90 5.81
N TRP A 59 -13.05 10.13 6.41
CA TRP A 59 -12.14 9.22 5.69
C TRP A 59 -12.22 7.75 6.10
N THR A 60 -12.95 7.41 7.17
CA THR A 60 -13.27 6.02 7.52
C THR A 60 -14.77 5.85 7.83
N THR A 61 -15.32 4.68 7.51
CA THR A 61 -16.69 4.32 7.88
C THR A 61 -16.78 3.80 9.32
N LEU A 62 -15.66 3.42 9.92
CA LEU A 62 -15.59 2.92 11.28
C LEU A 62 -15.93 4.04 12.27
N ARG A 63 -17.02 3.86 13.03
CA ARG A 63 -17.52 4.87 13.97
C ARG A 63 -16.96 4.59 15.36
N SER A 64 -16.34 5.60 15.98
CA SER A 64 -15.95 5.50 17.38
C SER A 64 -17.18 5.55 18.31
N ARG A 65 -17.28 4.64 19.29
CA ARG A 65 -18.32 4.65 20.34
C ARG A 65 -17.81 3.99 21.63
N PRO A 66 -17.93 4.61 22.83
CA PRO A 66 -17.51 5.97 23.17
C PRO A 66 -16.01 6.17 22.88
N LEU A 67 -15.68 7.43 22.57
CA LEU A 67 -14.36 8.01 22.21
C LEU A 67 -13.18 7.03 22.25
N SER A 68 -12.74 6.66 21.04
CA SER A 68 -11.52 5.93 20.70
C SER A 68 -11.62 4.43 20.38
N LEU A 69 -12.71 3.73 20.70
CA LEU A 69 -12.92 2.35 20.23
C LEU A 69 -13.72 2.33 18.91
N TYR A 70 -13.09 1.87 17.82
CA TYR A 70 -13.69 1.81 16.48
C TYR A 70 -14.31 0.44 16.17
N TYR A 71 -13.69 -0.63 16.67
CA TYR A 71 -14.13 -2.00 16.45
C TYR A 71 -13.70 -2.90 17.61
N GLN A 72 -14.55 -3.86 17.98
CA GLN A 72 -14.21 -4.94 18.90
C GLN A 72 -15.00 -6.21 18.55
N ALA A 73 -14.29 -7.30 18.25
CA ALA A 73 -14.86 -8.62 18.03
C ALA A 73 -15.36 -9.22 19.35
N ARG A 74 -16.34 -10.13 19.28
CA ARG A 74 -16.87 -10.83 20.47
C ARG A 74 -15.82 -11.70 21.17
N SER A 75 -14.87 -12.23 20.41
CA SER A 75 -13.75 -13.04 20.90
C SER A 75 -12.55 -12.20 21.35
N CYS A 76 -12.64 -10.86 21.28
CA CYS A 76 -11.52 -9.99 21.61
C CYS A 76 -11.10 -10.19 23.07
N PRO A 77 -9.81 -10.43 23.35
CA PRO A 77 -9.30 -10.38 24.71
C PRO A 77 -9.37 -8.95 25.27
N PRO A 78 -9.08 -8.74 26.57
CA PRO A 78 -9.00 -7.39 27.14
C PRO A 78 -8.07 -6.48 26.31
N ILE A 79 -8.54 -5.27 26.02
CA ILE A 79 -7.76 -4.27 25.27
C ILE A 79 -6.64 -3.75 26.17
N PRO A 80 -5.36 -3.89 25.78
CA PRO A 80 -4.24 -3.44 26.59
C PRO A 80 -4.06 -1.92 26.52
N PHE A 81 -3.46 -1.36 27.57
CA PHE A 81 -3.03 0.03 27.62
C PHE A 81 -1.78 0.26 26.75
N LEU A 82 -1.55 1.50 26.32
CA LEU A 82 -0.41 1.83 25.46
C LEU A 82 0.95 1.48 26.10
N ASN A 83 1.07 1.68 27.41
CA ASN A 83 2.29 1.32 28.15
C ASN A 83 2.54 -0.19 28.19
N GLU A 84 1.50 -1.01 28.23
CA GLU A 84 1.65 -2.48 28.16
C GLU A 84 2.15 -2.90 26.78
N ILE A 85 1.59 -2.32 25.71
CA ILE A 85 2.04 -2.55 24.33
C ILE A 85 3.52 -2.18 24.19
N ARG A 86 3.94 -1.02 24.69
CA ARG A 86 5.35 -0.55 24.63
C ARG A 86 6.30 -1.45 25.41
N ASN A 87 5.89 -1.91 26.60
CA ASN A 87 6.68 -2.83 27.40
C ASN A 87 6.87 -4.18 26.70
N VAL A 88 5.81 -4.73 26.10
CA VAL A 88 5.87 -5.98 25.35
C VAL A 88 6.68 -5.83 24.07
N THR A 89 6.53 -4.72 23.35
CA THR A 89 7.27 -4.43 22.10
C THR A 89 8.78 -4.45 22.34
N SER A 90 9.24 -4.04 23.53
CA SER A 90 10.67 -4.05 23.87
C SER A 90 11.29 -5.46 23.90
N ASN A 91 10.46 -6.51 24.10
CA ASN A 91 10.91 -7.90 24.24
C ASN A 91 10.36 -8.84 23.14
N ASN A 92 9.23 -8.50 22.53
CA ASN A 92 8.48 -9.34 21.57
C ASN A 92 8.14 -8.57 20.29
N ARG A 93 9.11 -7.78 19.81
CA ARG A 93 9.05 -7.05 18.54
C ARG A 93 8.98 -8.03 17.37
N LEU A 94 8.05 -7.83 16.44
CA LEU A 94 7.94 -8.61 15.20
C LEU A 94 8.42 -7.81 13.99
N GLU A 95 8.45 -6.48 14.07
CA GLU A 95 8.85 -5.63 12.97
C GLU A 95 10.37 -5.39 12.91
N GLU A 96 10.88 -5.18 11.69
CA GLU A 96 12.27 -4.79 11.47
C GLU A 96 12.59 -3.43 12.10
N LYS A 97 13.88 -3.17 12.35
CA LYS A 97 14.34 -1.85 12.79
C LYS A 97 13.99 -0.82 11.71
N ASN A 98 13.34 0.28 12.10
CA ASN A 98 12.89 1.40 11.25
C ASN A 98 11.59 1.19 10.44
N SER A 99 10.73 0.25 10.83
CA SER A 99 9.34 0.23 10.35
C SER A 99 8.60 1.53 10.71
N GLY A 100 7.60 1.90 9.90
CA GLY A 100 6.74 3.07 10.17
C GLY A 100 5.81 2.89 11.38
N HIS A 101 5.61 1.64 11.82
CA HIS A 101 4.71 1.25 12.91
C HIS A 101 5.41 0.26 13.85
N GLY A 102 4.99 0.20 15.11
CA GLY A 102 5.37 -0.89 16.01
C GLY A 102 4.47 -2.11 15.82
N VAL A 103 5.01 -3.33 15.91
CA VAL A 103 4.25 -4.58 15.78
C VAL A 103 4.72 -5.60 16.81
N CYS A 104 3.92 -5.90 17.83
CA CYS A 104 4.34 -6.85 18.87
C CYS A 104 3.42 -8.06 19.00
N LYS A 105 3.98 -9.21 19.39
CA LYS A 105 3.20 -10.38 19.83
C LYS A 105 2.83 -10.21 21.31
N MET A 106 1.55 -10.32 21.63
CA MET A 106 1.03 -10.30 22.99
C MET A 106 0.09 -11.49 23.19
N GLY A 107 0.60 -12.55 23.83
CA GLY A 107 -0.13 -13.82 23.96
C GLY A 107 -0.46 -14.43 22.59
N GLY A 108 -1.74 -14.73 22.36
CA GLY A 108 -2.27 -15.22 21.08
C GLY A 108 -2.62 -14.13 20.07
N THR A 109 -2.16 -12.90 20.27
CA THR A 109 -2.50 -11.74 19.42
C THR A 109 -1.26 -11.03 18.88
N VAL A 110 -1.44 -10.29 17.80
CA VAL A 110 -0.50 -9.30 17.26
C VAL A 110 -1.12 -7.92 17.41
N ILE A 111 -0.33 -6.93 17.80
CA ILE A 111 -0.77 -5.54 17.89
C ILE A 111 0.13 -4.68 17.01
N LYS A 112 -0.45 -4.06 15.98
CA LYS A 112 0.17 -3.02 15.14
C LYS A 112 -0.26 -1.66 15.68
N PHE A 113 0.68 -0.75 15.93
CA PHE A 113 0.37 0.55 16.52
C PHE A 113 1.27 1.68 16.00
N GLY A 114 0.73 2.89 15.94
CA GLY A 114 1.41 4.07 15.40
C GLY A 114 0.46 5.25 15.19
N CYS A 115 1.01 6.40 14.83
CA CYS A 115 0.22 7.63 14.61
C CYS A 115 -0.38 7.73 13.20
N ALA A 116 -0.05 6.78 12.32
CA ALA A 116 -0.42 6.82 10.92
C ALA A 116 -1.82 6.23 10.70
N ALA A 117 -2.60 6.90 9.85
CA ALA A 117 -3.98 6.52 9.57
C ALA A 117 -4.12 5.18 8.85
N ASN A 118 -3.10 4.75 8.11
CA ASN A 118 -3.08 3.47 7.38
C ASN A 118 -3.33 2.24 8.28
N ILE A 119 -3.13 2.33 9.61
CA ILE A 119 -3.55 1.29 10.56
C ILE A 119 -5.08 1.13 10.61
N VAL A 120 -5.81 2.25 10.61
CA VAL A 120 -7.29 2.26 10.52
C VAL A 120 -7.72 1.79 9.14
N GLU A 121 -7.01 2.21 8.10
CA GLU A 121 -7.29 1.82 6.71
C GLU A 121 -7.14 0.30 6.52
N GLU A 122 -6.10 -0.30 7.11
CA GLU A 122 -5.87 -1.74 7.12
C GLU A 122 -6.99 -2.50 7.81
N ALA A 123 -7.40 -2.05 9.01
CA ALA A 123 -8.48 -2.70 9.74
C ALA A 123 -9.79 -2.71 8.95
N GLU A 124 -10.11 -1.59 8.30
CA GLU A 124 -11.30 -1.47 7.46
C GLU A 124 -11.24 -2.37 6.23
N ASN A 125 -10.08 -2.48 5.58
CA ASN A 125 -9.85 -3.42 4.49
C ASN A 125 -10.03 -4.88 4.92
N LEU A 126 -9.44 -5.27 6.07
CA LEU A 126 -9.55 -6.63 6.60
C LEU A 126 -11.00 -6.98 6.97
N LEU A 127 -11.74 -6.06 7.60
CA LEU A 127 -13.15 -6.26 7.94
C LEU A 127 -14.02 -6.42 6.70
N PHE A 128 -13.80 -5.58 5.67
CA PHE A 128 -14.48 -5.72 4.38
C PHE A 128 -14.20 -7.07 3.73
N LEU A 129 -12.93 -7.50 3.69
CA LEU A 129 -12.55 -8.78 3.09
C LEU A 129 -13.06 -9.98 3.89
N ALA A 130 -13.07 -9.92 5.22
CA ALA A 130 -13.65 -10.97 6.05
C ALA A 130 -15.14 -11.19 5.73
N GLU A 131 -15.87 -10.13 5.38
CA GLU A 131 -17.27 -10.22 4.94
C GLU A 131 -17.39 -10.73 3.50
N LYS A 132 -16.62 -10.17 2.55
CA LYS A 132 -16.81 -10.42 1.11
C LYS A 132 -16.03 -11.62 0.56
N ARG A 133 -14.95 -12.02 1.24
CA ARG A 133 -14.00 -13.07 0.85
C ARG A 133 -13.59 -13.91 2.07
N PRO A 134 -14.53 -14.58 2.77
CA PRO A 134 -14.25 -15.30 4.01
C PRO A 134 -13.27 -16.48 3.86
N GLU A 135 -13.02 -16.95 2.64
CA GLU A 135 -12.05 -18.02 2.35
C GLU A 135 -10.62 -17.50 2.15
N LEU A 136 -10.43 -16.17 2.03
CA LEU A 136 -9.11 -15.57 1.88
C LEU A 136 -8.34 -15.68 3.21
N ARG A 137 -7.08 -16.10 3.15
CA ARG A 137 -6.25 -16.28 4.35
C ARG A 137 -5.58 -14.96 4.72
N ILE A 138 -6.29 -14.18 5.53
CA ILE A 138 -5.88 -12.86 6.03
C ILE A 138 -5.95 -12.81 7.56
N PRO A 139 -5.32 -11.80 8.22
CA PRO A 139 -5.47 -11.59 9.64
C PRO A 139 -6.93 -11.35 10.07
N THR A 140 -7.34 -12.01 11.15
CA THR A 140 -8.61 -11.74 11.83
C THR A 140 -8.47 -10.50 12.71
N VAL A 141 -9.26 -9.45 12.45
CA VAL A 141 -9.30 -8.25 13.30
C VAL A 141 -10.04 -8.57 14.60
N LEU A 142 -9.40 -8.30 15.74
CA LEU A 142 -9.98 -8.46 17.08
C LEU A 142 -10.43 -7.13 17.67
N ALA A 143 -9.62 -6.09 17.54
CA ALA A 143 -10.00 -4.74 17.96
C ALA A 143 -9.24 -3.67 17.15
N LEU A 144 -9.89 -2.51 17.01
CA LEU A 144 -9.26 -1.28 16.53
C LEU A 144 -9.66 -0.15 17.47
N TRP A 145 -8.66 0.54 18.02
CA TRP A 145 -8.88 1.70 18.87
C TRP A 145 -7.80 2.77 18.66
N SER A 146 -8.02 3.95 19.22
CA SER A 146 -7.00 4.98 19.35
C SER A 146 -6.80 5.36 20.82
N THR A 147 -5.68 6.01 21.12
CA THR A 147 -5.40 6.54 22.45
C THR A 147 -4.54 7.79 22.35
N THR A 148 -4.72 8.68 23.33
CA THR A 148 -3.93 9.92 23.51
C THR A 148 -3.21 9.92 24.86
N GLU A 149 -3.06 8.74 25.48
CA GLU A 149 -2.46 8.56 26.82
C GLU A 149 -1.01 9.06 26.94
N ASP A 150 -0.33 9.37 25.85
CA ASP A 150 1.01 9.94 25.88
C ASP A 150 0.95 11.47 25.72
N GLU A 151 1.11 12.19 26.83
CA GLU A 151 1.15 13.66 26.87
C GLU A 151 2.21 14.27 25.94
N LYS A 152 3.22 13.50 25.51
CA LYS A 152 4.27 13.96 24.59
C LYS A 152 3.88 13.81 23.11
N ILE A 153 2.85 13.02 22.80
CA ILE A 153 2.37 12.79 21.44
C ILE A 153 1.07 13.58 21.25
N LYS A 154 1.11 14.58 20.38
CA LYS A 154 -0.08 15.40 20.07
C LYS A 154 -1.12 14.64 19.26
N ASP A 155 -0.67 13.68 18.46
CA ASP A 155 -1.52 12.91 17.56
C ASP A 155 -2.04 11.62 18.22
N PRO A 156 -3.24 11.14 17.86
CA PRO A 156 -3.73 9.86 18.34
C PRO A 156 -2.81 8.72 17.90
N VAL A 157 -2.52 7.81 18.82
CA VAL A 157 -1.92 6.51 18.49
C VAL A 157 -3.03 5.54 18.16
N TYR A 158 -3.07 5.05 16.93
CA TYR A 158 -3.96 3.97 16.49
C TYR A 158 -3.35 2.62 16.84
N CYS A 159 -4.21 1.69 17.26
CA CYS A 159 -3.84 0.32 17.64
C CYS A 159 -4.80 -0.66 16.96
N LEU A 160 -4.24 -1.57 16.17
CA LEU A 160 -4.92 -2.67 15.51
C LEU A 160 -4.46 -3.99 16.15
N MET A 161 -5.39 -4.67 16.82
CA MET A 161 -5.17 -6.01 17.38
C MET A 161 -5.76 -7.07 16.46
N MET A 162 -4.98 -8.09 16.17
CA MET A 162 -5.34 -9.21 15.30
C MET A 162 -4.96 -10.54 15.96
N GLU A 163 -5.56 -11.64 15.50
CA GLU A 163 -5.12 -12.98 15.87
C GLU A 163 -3.68 -13.22 15.42
N PHE A 164 -2.87 -13.87 16.26
CA PHE A 164 -1.54 -14.31 15.87
C PHE A 164 -1.63 -15.49 14.91
N ILE A 165 -1.01 -15.35 13.73
CA ILE A 165 -0.94 -16.42 12.73
C ILE A 165 0.31 -17.25 13.02
N GLU A 166 0.11 -18.46 13.52
CA GLU A 166 1.19 -19.44 13.69
C GLU A 166 1.70 -19.93 12.32
N GLY A 167 3.01 -19.87 12.11
CA GLY A 167 3.66 -20.29 10.88
C GLY A 167 5.08 -19.72 10.75
N ILE A 168 5.66 -19.89 9.57
CA ILE A 168 6.97 -19.38 9.18
C ILE A 168 6.75 -18.03 8.48
N PRO A 169 7.14 -16.89 9.07
CA PRO A 169 7.22 -15.63 8.35
C PRO A 169 8.21 -15.78 7.20
N LEU A 170 7.75 -15.57 5.98
CA LEU A 170 8.61 -15.68 4.81
C LEU A 170 9.49 -14.45 4.72
N ASN A 171 10.74 -14.64 4.36
CA ASN A 171 11.66 -13.61 3.93
C ASN A 171 12.60 -14.24 2.92
N GLN A 172 13.62 -13.51 2.47
CA GLN A 172 14.57 -14.05 1.49
C GLN A 172 15.20 -15.36 1.98
N GLU A 173 15.74 -15.37 3.19
CA GLU A 173 16.41 -16.53 3.78
C GLU A 173 15.44 -17.70 4.03
N THR A 174 14.31 -17.46 4.71
CA THR A 174 13.39 -18.53 5.08
C THR A 174 12.70 -19.13 3.87
N PHE A 175 12.36 -18.34 2.85
CA PHE A 175 11.76 -18.85 1.61
C PHE A 175 12.76 -19.71 0.82
N MET A 176 14.01 -19.25 0.68
CA MET A 176 15.03 -19.99 -0.07
C MET A 176 15.50 -21.26 0.63
N ALA A 177 15.37 -21.33 1.96
CA ALA A 177 15.64 -22.54 2.73
C ALA A 177 14.58 -23.63 2.53
N LEU A 178 13.40 -23.30 2.00
CA LEU A 178 12.36 -24.28 1.71
C LEU A 178 12.72 -25.16 0.51
N PRO A 179 12.31 -26.44 0.49
CA PRO A 179 12.39 -27.26 -0.72
C PRO A 179 11.68 -26.59 -1.90
N ILE A 180 12.19 -26.81 -3.11
CA ILE A 180 11.64 -26.22 -4.34
C ILE A 180 10.13 -26.49 -4.50
N HIS A 181 9.67 -27.70 -4.23
CA HIS A 181 8.24 -28.04 -4.33
C HIS A 181 7.37 -27.25 -3.32
N ALA A 182 7.90 -26.93 -2.15
CA ALA A 182 7.21 -26.10 -1.16
C ALA A 182 7.15 -24.64 -1.63
N GLN A 183 8.25 -24.10 -2.18
CA GLN A 183 8.26 -22.77 -2.80
C GLN A 183 7.22 -22.66 -3.91
N ASP A 184 7.15 -23.67 -4.79
CA ASP A 184 6.21 -23.71 -5.92
C ASP A 184 4.76 -23.78 -5.42
N THR A 185 4.51 -24.61 -4.40
CA THR A 185 3.19 -24.71 -3.76
C THR A 185 2.78 -23.39 -3.13
N ILE A 186 3.68 -22.71 -2.40
CA ILE A 186 3.41 -21.40 -1.80
C ILE A 186 3.08 -20.38 -2.90
N CYS A 187 3.89 -20.29 -3.96
CA CYS A 187 3.63 -19.38 -5.08
C CYS A 187 2.28 -19.65 -5.74
N ALA A 188 1.92 -20.92 -5.94
CA ALA A 188 0.63 -21.32 -6.49
C ALA A 188 -0.54 -20.94 -5.56
N LYS A 189 -0.39 -21.09 -4.24
CA LYS A 189 -1.42 -20.67 -3.26
C LYS A 189 -1.58 -19.16 -3.25
N VAL A 190 -0.50 -18.38 -3.36
CA VAL A 190 -0.57 -16.92 -3.50
C VAL A 190 -1.29 -16.53 -4.78
N SER A 191 -0.92 -17.12 -5.92
CA SER A 191 -1.58 -16.90 -7.21
C SER A 191 -3.09 -17.17 -7.15
N SER A 192 -3.49 -18.31 -6.58
CA SER A 192 -4.89 -18.69 -6.43
C SER A 192 -5.66 -17.71 -5.51
N GLN A 193 -5.04 -17.26 -4.40
CA GLN A 193 -5.64 -16.26 -3.52
C GLN A 193 -5.81 -14.90 -4.21
N LEU A 194 -4.84 -14.46 -5.01
CA LEU A 194 -4.93 -13.22 -5.78
C LEU A 194 -6.01 -13.30 -6.87
N ARG A 195 -6.17 -14.45 -7.54
CA ARG A 195 -7.30 -14.69 -8.43
C ARG A 195 -8.63 -14.58 -7.67
N TYR A 196 -8.76 -15.27 -6.53
CA TYR A 196 -9.98 -15.23 -5.71
C TYR A 196 -10.31 -13.81 -5.20
N LEU A 197 -9.30 -13.03 -4.82
CA LEU A 197 -9.45 -11.62 -4.47
C LEU A 197 -10.04 -10.81 -5.64
N ARG A 198 -9.49 -10.99 -6.85
CA ARG A 198 -9.87 -10.24 -8.07
C ARG A 198 -11.20 -10.67 -8.70
N GLU A 199 -11.75 -11.79 -8.26
CA GLU A 199 -13.13 -12.16 -8.56
C GLU A 199 -14.12 -11.20 -7.87
N LEU A 200 -13.69 -10.34 -6.93
CA LEU A 200 -14.56 -9.32 -6.34
C LEU A 200 -15.18 -8.47 -7.46
N PRO A 201 -16.52 -8.37 -7.52
CA PRO A 201 -17.17 -7.51 -8.49
C PRO A 201 -16.68 -6.08 -8.33
N SER A 202 -16.29 -5.45 -9.43
CA SER A 202 -15.86 -4.05 -9.41
C SER A 202 -16.98 -3.17 -8.86
N GLU A 203 -16.63 -2.23 -7.98
CA GLU A 203 -17.55 -1.21 -7.50
C GLU A 203 -17.57 0.05 -8.39
N GLY A 204 -16.81 0.04 -9.51
CA GLY A 204 -16.85 1.10 -10.53
C GLY A 204 -16.12 2.39 -10.15
N TYR A 205 -15.12 2.30 -9.26
CA TYR A 205 -14.26 3.43 -8.89
C TYR A 205 -12.87 2.93 -8.49
N TYR A 206 -11.87 3.81 -8.49
CA TYR A 206 -10.52 3.55 -7.98
C TYR A 206 -10.33 4.24 -6.63
N GLY A 207 -10.11 3.49 -5.57
CA GLY A 207 -10.20 4.01 -4.20
C GLY A 207 -10.25 2.90 -3.17
N ARG A 208 -10.27 3.27 -1.89
CA ARG A 208 -10.46 2.35 -0.78
C ARG A 208 -11.88 1.76 -0.76
N VAL A 209 -12.11 0.77 0.09
CA VAL A 209 -13.45 0.18 0.32
C VAL A 209 -14.51 1.26 0.61
N HIS A 210 -15.77 0.98 0.28
CA HIS A 210 -16.91 1.89 0.54
C HIS A 210 -16.88 3.23 -0.21
N GLY A 211 -16.22 3.30 -1.36
CA GLY A 211 -16.12 4.52 -2.16
C GLY A 211 -15.30 5.62 -1.49
N GLN A 212 -14.28 5.25 -0.72
CA GLN A 212 -13.43 6.20 0.01
C GLN A 212 -12.11 6.45 -0.73
N GLY A 213 -11.49 7.61 -0.47
CA GLY A 213 -10.13 7.86 -0.89
C GLY A 213 -9.12 7.51 0.20
N TRP A 214 -7.83 7.67 -0.09
CA TRP A 214 -6.74 7.38 0.82
C TRP A 214 -6.36 8.61 1.64
N LEU A 215 -6.35 8.51 2.96
CA LEU A 215 -5.68 9.51 3.79
C LEU A 215 -4.16 9.31 3.75
N SER A 216 -3.71 8.06 3.60
CA SER A 216 -2.31 7.68 3.37
C SER A 216 -2.21 6.98 2.01
N PRO A 217 -2.11 7.72 0.88
CA PRO A 217 -2.03 7.11 -0.44
C PRO A 217 -0.73 6.30 -0.61
N PRO A 218 -0.72 5.26 -1.48
CA PRO A 218 0.51 4.57 -1.83
C PRO A 218 1.50 5.50 -2.55
N PRO A 219 2.82 5.23 -2.54
CA PRO A 219 3.84 6.11 -3.12
C PRO A 219 3.59 6.57 -4.56
N GLY A 220 3.02 5.71 -5.40
CA GLY A 220 2.66 6.02 -6.79
C GLY A 220 1.55 7.07 -6.93
N LEU A 221 0.80 7.33 -5.86
CA LEU A 221 -0.29 8.31 -5.77
C LEU A 221 -0.02 9.39 -4.70
N ASP A 222 1.12 9.32 -4.00
CA ASP A 222 1.50 10.28 -2.93
C ASP A 222 2.01 11.61 -3.50
N PHE A 223 1.10 12.52 -3.85
CA PHE A 223 1.40 13.95 -4.02
C PHE A 223 1.05 14.71 -2.74
N ARG A 224 2.04 14.96 -1.87
CA ARG A 224 1.81 15.77 -0.65
C ARG A 224 1.69 17.24 -0.98
N SER A 225 0.47 17.69 -1.25
CA SER A 225 0.15 19.07 -1.58
C SER A 225 -0.82 19.72 -0.61
N ILE A 226 -1.02 21.04 -0.71
CA ILE A 226 -2.10 21.71 0.06
C ILE A 226 -3.45 21.04 -0.12
N THR A 227 -3.70 20.44 -1.30
CA THR A 227 -4.96 19.71 -1.52
C THR A 227 -4.97 18.34 -0.86
N SER A 228 -3.83 17.74 -0.48
CA SER A 228 -3.71 16.34 -0.07
C SER A 228 -3.86 16.09 1.44
N GLN A 229 -4.46 17.01 2.20
CA GLN A 229 -5.16 16.63 3.43
C GLN A 229 -6.57 16.17 3.07
N ALA A 230 -7.01 16.48 1.85
CA ALA A 230 -8.03 15.72 1.18
C ALA A 230 -7.40 14.38 0.78
N ILE A 231 -7.78 13.34 1.52
CA ILE A 231 -8.30 12.10 0.95
C ILE A 231 -8.07 12.04 -0.58
N VAL A 232 -7.08 11.27 -1.01
CA VAL A 232 -6.76 11.09 -2.43
C VAL A 232 -7.81 10.16 -3.03
N GLY A 233 -8.51 10.61 -4.06
CA GLY A 233 -9.64 9.85 -4.63
C GLY A 233 -10.89 9.82 -3.73
N PRO A 234 -11.84 8.89 -3.96
CA PRO A 234 -11.80 7.90 -5.03
C PRO A 234 -11.88 8.58 -6.40
N PHE A 235 -11.32 7.95 -7.42
CA PHE A 235 -11.43 8.35 -8.81
C PHE A 235 -12.55 7.58 -9.49
N ARG A 236 -13.34 8.24 -10.33
CA ARG A 236 -14.48 7.66 -11.04
C ARG A 236 -14.11 7.11 -12.41
N THR A 237 -13.02 7.60 -12.99
CA THR A 237 -12.55 7.17 -14.31
C THR A 237 -11.09 6.74 -14.27
N TYR A 238 -10.69 5.96 -15.27
CA TYR A 238 -9.29 5.53 -15.40
C TYR A 238 -8.39 6.73 -15.67
N GLU A 239 -8.88 7.71 -16.43
CA GLU A 239 -8.18 8.94 -16.78
C GLU A 239 -7.89 9.78 -15.53
N GLU A 240 -8.83 9.89 -14.59
CA GLU A 240 -8.61 10.57 -13.32
C GLU A 240 -7.53 9.87 -12.48
N PHE A 241 -7.57 8.53 -12.40
CA PHE A 241 -6.56 7.75 -11.69
C PHE A 241 -5.16 7.91 -12.30
N VAL A 242 -5.06 7.82 -13.62
CA VAL A 242 -3.80 8.02 -14.36
C VAL A 242 -3.28 9.45 -14.19
N SER A 243 -4.16 10.45 -14.19
CA SER A 243 -3.80 11.85 -13.92
C SER A 243 -3.18 12.01 -12.53
N ALA A 244 -3.70 11.31 -11.52
CA ALA A 244 -3.13 11.29 -10.18
C ALA A 244 -1.72 10.67 -10.12
N ILE A 245 -1.45 9.61 -10.89
CA ILE A 245 -0.09 9.06 -11.02
C ILE A 245 0.88 10.10 -11.58
N TYR A 246 0.51 10.80 -12.66
CA TYR A 246 1.36 11.83 -13.26
C TYR A 246 1.59 13.02 -12.33
N ARG A 247 0.54 13.45 -11.63
CA ARG A 247 0.64 14.51 -10.65
C ARG A 247 1.59 14.13 -9.52
N SER A 248 1.45 12.93 -8.94
CA SER A 248 2.38 12.37 -7.94
C SER A 248 3.83 12.39 -8.43
N TRP A 249 4.06 11.87 -9.64
CA TRP A 249 5.39 11.87 -10.25
C TRP A 249 5.98 13.28 -10.37
N GLN A 250 5.25 14.21 -10.98
CA GLN A 250 5.74 15.58 -11.21
C GLN A 250 6.00 16.32 -9.90
N VAL A 251 5.09 16.23 -8.92
CA VAL A 251 5.25 16.89 -7.63
C VAL A 251 6.47 16.34 -6.89
N ARG A 252 6.63 15.01 -6.85
CA ARG A 252 7.76 14.36 -6.19
C ARG A 252 9.10 14.79 -6.80
N HIS A 253 9.18 14.85 -8.13
CA HIS A 253 10.38 15.32 -8.83
C HIS A 253 10.62 16.82 -8.64
N ALA A 254 9.57 17.63 -8.61
CA ALA A 254 9.69 19.07 -8.37
C ALA A 254 10.32 19.35 -7.00
N ILE A 255 9.95 18.59 -5.96
CA ILE A 255 10.43 18.84 -4.60
C ILE A 255 11.74 18.12 -4.23
N SER A 256 12.19 17.14 -5.02
CA SER A 256 13.37 16.34 -4.66
C SER A 256 14.71 17.01 -5.00
N TYR A 257 14.72 18.03 -5.86
CA TYR A 257 15.95 18.66 -6.36
C TYR A 257 15.98 20.17 -6.09
N ASN A 258 17.14 20.70 -5.70
CA ASN A 258 17.35 22.15 -5.44
C ASN A 258 17.52 23.00 -6.72
N MET A 259 17.08 22.51 -7.88
CA MET A 259 17.14 23.28 -9.13
C MET A 259 15.88 24.12 -9.34
N VAL A 260 16.02 25.29 -9.97
CA VAL A 260 14.90 26.19 -10.26
C VAL A 260 13.95 25.59 -11.30
N GLU A 261 14.50 24.92 -12.32
CA GLU A 261 13.73 24.33 -13.43
C GLU A 261 14.13 22.89 -13.74
N TRP A 262 13.32 22.24 -14.58
CA TRP A 262 13.61 20.90 -15.10
C TRP A 262 14.92 20.88 -15.88
N THR A 263 15.75 19.86 -15.63
CA THR A 263 16.89 19.58 -16.50
C THR A 263 16.41 18.98 -17.82
N PRO A 264 17.24 19.01 -18.90
CA PRO A 264 16.93 18.27 -20.12
C PRO A 264 16.64 16.77 -19.87
N ALA A 265 17.31 16.17 -18.89
CA ALA A 265 17.08 14.78 -18.49
C ALA A 265 15.69 14.58 -17.85
N ASP A 266 15.22 15.53 -17.04
CA ASP A 266 13.87 15.48 -16.44
C ASP A 266 12.77 15.60 -17.51
N VAL A 267 12.97 16.49 -18.49
CA VAL A 267 12.03 16.66 -19.62
C VAL A 267 11.97 15.38 -20.46
N GLU A 268 13.13 14.80 -20.79
CA GLU A 268 13.21 13.53 -21.52
C GLU A 268 12.57 12.38 -20.74
N MET A 269 12.84 12.29 -19.43
CA MET A 269 12.27 11.28 -18.55
C MET A 269 10.75 11.40 -18.48
N THR A 270 10.23 12.62 -18.36
CA THR A 270 8.79 12.91 -18.36
C THR A 270 8.15 12.52 -19.70
N ALA A 271 8.75 12.93 -20.82
CA ALA A 271 8.25 12.59 -22.15
C ALA A 271 8.18 11.08 -22.40
N LYS A 272 9.08 10.30 -21.79
CA LYS A 272 9.08 8.83 -21.88
C LYS A 272 8.15 8.15 -20.88
N PHE A 273 7.87 8.77 -19.73
CA PHE A 273 6.97 8.24 -18.70
C PHE A 273 5.50 8.40 -19.08
N MET A 274 5.14 9.53 -19.69
CA MET A 274 3.76 9.89 -19.98
C MET A 274 3.01 8.88 -20.88
N PRO A 275 3.62 8.25 -21.91
CA PRO A 275 2.89 7.31 -22.77
C PRO A 275 2.58 5.94 -22.14
N ILE A 276 3.07 5.65 -20.92
CA ILE A 276 3.00 4.28 -20.34
C ILE A 276 1.56 3.85 -20.02
N PHE A 277 0.83 4.68 -19.26
CA PHE A 277 -0.47 4.32 -18.69
C PHE A 277 -1.71 4.53 -19.57
N PRO A 278 -1.76 5.49 -20.52
CA PRO A 278 -2.96 5.68 -21.34
C PRO A 278 -3.27 4.40 -22.11
N GLY A 279 -4.52 3.93 -22.03
CA GLY A 279 -4.96 2.69 -22.68
C GLY A 279 -4.26 1.41 -22.18
N TRP A 280 -3.73 1.40 -20.96
CA TRP A 280 -3.23 0.15 -20.36
C TRP A 280 -4.40 -0.71 -19.89
N GLU A 281 -4.74 -1.71 -20.70
CA GLU A 281 -5.74 -2.72 -20.39
C GLU A 281 -5.12 -3.96 -19.71
N PRO A 282 -5.87 -4.70 -18.88
CA PRO A 282 -7.21 -4.37 -18.40
C PRO A 282 -7.18 -3.20 -17.39
N ASN A 283 -8.04 -2.19 -17.60
CA ASN A 283 -8.11 -1.02 -16.72
C ASN A 283 -9.27 -1.04 -15.73
N GLU A 284 -10.14 -2.06 -15.73
CA GLU A 284 -11.27 -2.09 -14.81
C GLU A 284 -10.80 -2.10 -13.34
N PRO A 285 -11.52 -1.44 -12.42
CA PRO A 285 -11.13 -1.45 -11.01
C PRO A 285 -11.25 -2.86 -10.42
N LYS A 286 -10.14 -3.38 -9.90
CA LYS A 286 -10.03 -4.65 -9.17
C LYS A 286 -9.46 -4.40 -7.79
N PHE A 287 -10.05 -5.03 -6.78
CA PHE A 287 -9.50 -5.00 -5.43
C PHE A 287 -8.14 -5.71 -5.44
N THR A 288 -7.08 -5.00 -5.09
CA THR A 288 -5.69 -5.42 -5.33
C THR A 288 -4.88 -5.30 -4.05
N TRP A 289 -4.10 -6.33 -3.75
CA TRP A 289 -3.08 -6.33 -2.69
C TRP A 289 -1.75 -5.89 -3.28
N ILE A 290 -1.36 -4.65 -3.01
CA ILE A 290 -0.27 -3.98 -3.73
C ILE A 290 1.12 -4.17 -3.10
N ASP A 291 1.24 -4.89 -1.97
CA ASP A 291 2.55 -5.17 -1.35
C ASP A 291 2.88 -6.67 -1.28
N PRO A 292 3.00 -7.38 -2.42
CA PRO A 292 3.21 -8.82 -2.46
C PRO A 292 4.66 -9.24 -2.16
N LYS A 293 5.30 -8.60 -1.17
CA LYS A 293 6.64 -8.97 -0.70
C LYS A 293 6.56 -10.26 0.10
N LEU A 294 7.61 -11.09 0.01
CA LEU A 294 7.72 -12.32 0.81
C LEU A 294 7.51 -12.07 2.32
N ARG A 295 8.04 -10.96 2.85
CA ARG A 295 7.86 -10.57 4.26
C ARG A 295 6.41 -10.33 4.70
N ASN A 296 5.51 -10.15 3.75
CA ASN A 296 4.08 -9.99 4.00
C ASN A 296 3.32 -11.31 3.79
N MET A 297 4.01 -12.44 3.97
CA MET A 297 3.45 -13.77 3.87
C MET A 297 3.87 -14.64 5.06
N ILE A 298 2.94 -15.42 5.59
CA ILE A 298 3.22 -16.43 6.62
C ILE A 298 2.81 -17.78 6.05
N ALA A 299 3.75 -18.72 5.97
CA ALA A 299 3.51 -20.07 5.46
C ALA A 299 3.44 -21.08 6.60
N ARG A 300 2.46 -21.98 6.57
CA ARG A 300 2.31 -23.07 7.53
C ARG A 300 2.22 -24.39 6.79
N GLN A 301 3.17 -25.28 7.07
CA GLN A 301 3.12 -26.64 6.56
C GLN A 301 1.95 -27.37 7.20
N ILE A 302 1.15 -28.04 6.38
CA ILE A 302 0.06 -28.91 6.79
C ILE A 302 0.25 -30.29 6.18
N LYS A 303 -0.37 -31.29 6.80
CA LYS A 303 -0.43 -32.65 6.24
C LYS A 303 -1.79 -32.84 5.59
N GLY A 304 -1.79 -33.22 4.33
CA GLY A 304 -2.99 -33.69 3.63
C GLY A 304 -3.52 -34.98 4.25
N ASP A 305 -4.78 -35.28 3.95
CA ASP A 305 -5.47 -36.49 4.47
C ASP A 305 -4.79 -37.79 4.00
N ASP A 306 -4.13 -37.75 2.85
CA ASP A 306 -3.33 -38.84 2.28
C ASP A 306 -1.89 -38.90 2.82
N GLY A 307 -1.55 -38.02 3.77
CA GLY A 307 -0.20 -37.87 4.31
C GLY A 307 0.75 -37.05 3.44
N SER A 308 0.29 -36.49 2.32
CA SER A 308 1.08 -35.57 1.50
C SER A 308 1.38 -34.27 2.24
N GLU A 309 2.45 -33.60 1.83
CA GLU A 309 2.78 -32.26 2.31
C GLU A 309 2.01 -31.21 1.51
N ASP A 310 1.30 -30.32 2.20
CA ASP A 310 0.69 -29.12 1.62
C ASP A 310 1.03 -27.90 2.48
N TRP A 311 0.69 -26.71 1.99
CA TRP A 311 1.00 -25.44 2.63
C TRP A 311 -0.23 -24.54 2.68
N GLU A 312 -0.46 -23.97 3.85
CA GLU A 312 -1.31 -22.79 3.99
C GLU A 312 -0.44 -21.53 3.91
N VAL A 313 -0.96 -20.50 3.24
CA VAL A 313 -0.27 -19.23 3.07
C VAL A 313 -1.22 -18.11 3.47
N PHE A 314 -0.84 -17.34 4.48
CA PHE A 314 -1.55 -16.14 4.90
C PHE A 314 -0.87 -14.92 4.31
N LEU A 315 -1.67 -14.01 3.75
CA LEU A 315 -1.23 -12.71 3.25
C LEU A 315 -1.49 -11.67 4.34
N ILE A 316 -0.50 -10.83 4.65
CA ILE A 316 -0.60 -9.80 5.71
C ILE A 316 -0.28 -8.41 5.14
N ASP A 317 -0.34 -7.38 6.00
CA ASP A 317 -0.05 -5.98 5.67
C ASP A 317 -0.98 -5.44 4.56
N TRP A 318 -2.27 -5.30 4.91
CA TRP A 318 -3.35 -4.95 3.97
C TRP A 318 -3.60 -3.43 3.88
N GLU A 319 -2.70 -2.62 4.43
CA GLU A 319 -2.92 -1.19 4.70
C GLU A 319 -3.14 -0.33 3.43
N TYR A 320 -2.55 -0.72 2.29
CA TYR A 320 -2.72 -0.02 1.01
C TYR A 320 -3.61 -0.75 0.00
N CYS A 321 -4.36 -1.76 0.42
CA CYS A 321 -5.30 -2.44 -0.46
C CYS A 321 -6.47 -1.53 -0.82
N ALA A 322 -6.89 -1.62 -2.07
CA ALA A 322 -7.96 -0.80 -2.61
C ALA A 322 -8.35 -1.29 -4.01
N TRP A 323 -9.34 -0.64 -4.61
CA TRP A 323 -9.69 -0.76 -6.01
C TRP A 323 -8.67 0.01 -6.86
N TYR A 324 -7.90 -0.72 -7.65
CA TYR A 324 -6.90 -0.20 -8.59
C TYR A 324 -7.17 -0.76 -9.98
N PRO A 325 -6.59 -0.18 -11.05
CA PRO A 325 -6.63 -0.82 -12.37
C PRO A 325 -6.12 -2.26 -12.31
N ALA A 326 -6.77 -3.15 -13.06
CA ALA A 326 -6.50 -4.57 -13.01
C ALA A 326 -5.03 -4.94 -13.25
N TRP A 327 -4.29 -4.18 -14.07
CA TRP A 327 -2.85 -4.37 -14.32
C TRP A 327 -1.95 -4.11 -13.09
N VAL A 328 -2.41 -3.37 -12.07
CA VAL A 328 -1.59 -3.03 -10.90
C VAL A 328 -1.16 -4.28 -10.12
N GLN A 329 -2.01 -5.31 -10.03
CA GLN A 329 -1.65 -6.55 -9.33
C GLN A 329 -0.44 -7.22 -9.98
N GLY A 330 -0.43 -7.34 -11.31
CA GLY A 330 0.67 -7.95 -12.06
C GLY A 330 1.96 -7.13 -11.93
N LEU A 331 1.85 -5.80 -12.03
CA LEU A 331 3.00 -4.89 -11.86
C LEU A 331 3.64 -5.03 -10.48
N GLN A 332 2.82 -5.13 -9.43
CA GLN A 332 3.30 -5.25 -8.05
C GLN A 332 3.94 -6.61 -7.78
N THR A 333 3.33 -7.70 -8.26
CA THR A 333 3.96 -9.03 -8.17
C THR A 333 5.33 -8.99 -8.86
N GLU A 334 5.42 -8.45 -10.07
CA GLU A 334 6.69 -8.34 -10.80
C GLU A 334 7.76 -7.45 -10.16
N SER A 335 7.35 -6.49 -9.33
CA SER A 335 8.24 -5.51 -8.70
C SER A 335 8.63 -5.87 -7.27
N CYS A 336 7.80 -6.66 -6.57
CA CYS A 336 7.90 -6.85 -5.13
C CYS A 336 8.00 -8.30 -4.67
N SER A 337 7.56 -9.29 -5.44
CA SER A 337 7.49 -10.68 -4.96
C SER A 337 8.73 -11.53 -5.18
N GLY A 338 9.74 -11.00 -5.87
CA GLY A 338 10.96 -11.73 -6.21
C GLY A 338 11.84 -12.07 -4.99
N ALA A 339 12.51 -13.22 -5.07
CA ALA A 339 13.57 -13.58 -4.16
C ALA A 339 14.94 -13.09 -4.68
N LEU A 340 15.83 -12.68 -3.78
CA LEU A 340 17.13 -12.09 -4.07
C LEU A 340 18.21 -12.81 -3.27
N ILE A 341 19.31 -13.17 -3.93
CA ILE A 341 20.54 -13.66 -3.28
C ILE A 341 21.67 -12.64 -3.40
N PRO A 342 22.60 -12.59 -2.43
CA PRO A 342 23.81 -11.80 -2.57
C PRO A 342 24.57 -12.17 -3.84
N ASN A 343 25.01 -11.18 -4.60
CA ASN A 343 25.86 -11.33 -5.76
C ASN A 343 27.32 -11.48 -5.29
N PRO A 344 27.91 -12.70 -5.35
CA PRO A 344 29.26 -12.93 -4.85
C PRO A 344 30.33 -12.16 -5.64
N ALA A 345 30.02 -11.70 -6.85
CA ALA A 345 30.95 -10.96 -7.70
C ALA A 345 30.94 -9.44 -7.45
N SER A 346 30.00 -8.92 -6.67
CA SER A 346 29.90 -7.48 -6.42
C SER A 346 30.63 -7.10 -5.13
N THR A 347 31.54 -6.14 -5.24
CA THR A 347 32.22 -5.52 -4.09
C THR A 347 31.35 -4.50 -3.35
N ASN A 348 30.21 -4.10 -3.95
CA ASN A 348 29.27 -3.16 -3.36
C ASN A 348 28.16 -3.91 -2.63
N LYS A 349 28.24 -3.92 -1.30
CA LYS A 349 27.27 -4.56 -0.39
C LYS A 349 25.80 -4.11 -0.59
N TYR A 350 25.57 -2.95 -1.20
CA TYR A 350 24.24 -2.38 -1.44
C TYR A 350 23.70 -2.59 -2.86
N ALA A 351 24.55 -2.97 -3.82
CA ALA A 351 24.18 -3.21 -5.22
C ALA A 351 24.35 -4.68 -5.65
N ALA A 352 24.64 -5.56 -4.69
CA ALA A 352 25.01 -6.94 -4.91
C ALA A 352 23.84 -7.90 -4.72
N HIS A 353 22.73 -7.76 -5.43
CA HIS A 353 21.70 -8.80 -5.40
C HIS A 353 21.37 -9.26 -6.80
N ILE A 354 21.30 -10.57 -7.00
CA ILE A 354 20.79 -11.19 -8.23
C ILE A 354 19.47 -11.91 -7.93
N PRO A 355 18.54 -11.96 -8.89
CA PRO A 355 17.29 -12.69 -8.70
C PRO A 355 17.53 -14.19 -8.45
N TYR A 356 16.98 -14.72 -7.36
CA TYR A 356 16.87 -16.15 -7.11
C TYR A 356 15.61 -16.68 -7.77
N ARG A 357 15.76 -17.70 -8.62
CA ARG A 357 14.65 -18.26 -9.44
C ARG A 357 13.80 -17.17 -10.10
N GLY A 358 14.49 -16.13 -10.62
CA GLY A 358 13.94 -14.81 -10.96
C GLY A 358 12.54 -14.80 -11.57
N GLY A 359 12.44 -14.73 -12.90
CA GLY A 359 11.13 -14.66 -13.59
C GLY A 359 10.21 -15.86 -13.32
N GLU A 360 10.73 -16.97 -12.81
CA GLU A 360 9.96 -18.17 -12.47
C GLU A 360 9.02 -17.92 -11.28
N ILE A 361 9.53 -17.38 -10.16
CA ILE A 361 8.70 -17.08 -8.97
C ILE A 361 7.58 -16.09 -9.32
N ASN A 362 7.92 -14.99 -10.00
CA ASN A 362 6.93 -13.99 -10.36
C ASN A 362 5.88 -14.56 -11.32
N SER A 363 6.30 -15.36 -12.32
CA SER A 363 5.39 -16.04 -13.24
C SER A 363 4.44 -16.99 -12.51
N MET A 364 4.95 -17.80 -11.57
CA MET A 364 4.13 -18.69 -10.76
C MET A 364 3.10 -17.93 -9.91
N MET A 365 3.51 -16.82 -9.29
CA MET A 365 2.61 -16.00 -8.47
C MET A 365 1.55 -15.26 -9.28
N ARG A 366 1.77 -14.99 -10.57
CA ARG A 366 0.79 -14.34 -11.47
C ARG A 366 -0.10 -15.30 -12.24
N LYS A 367 0.29 -16.57 -12.31
CA LYS A 367 -0.27 -17.57 -13.22
C LYS A 367 -1.80 -17.57 -13.32
N ASP A 368 -2.50 -17.48 -12.20
CA ASP A 368 -3.96 -17.65 -12.16
C ASP A 368 -4.74 -16.35 -12.36
N PHE A 369 -4.10 -15.17 -12.33
CA PHE A 369 -4.81 -13.89 -12.44
C PHE A 369 -4.31 -12.95 -13.55
N ASP A 370 -3.07 -13.12 -13.99
CA ASP A 370 -2.43 -12.29 -15.03
C ASP A 370 -1.25 -13.03 -15.69
N PRO A 371 -1.50 -14.17 -16.39
CA PRO A 371 -0.45 -14.96 -17.02
C PRO A 371 0.28 -14.20 -18.13
N ASP A 372 -0.42 -13.31 -18.84
CA ASP A 372 0.05 -12.58 -20.03
C ASP A 372 0.42 -11.12 -19.72
N PHE A 373 1.00 -10.87 -18.53
CA PHE A 373 1.39 -9.53 -18.09
C PHE A 373 2.28 -8.79 -19.10
N ASP A 374 2.01 -7.50 -19.27
CA ASP A 374 2.70 -6.60 -20.21
C ASP A 374 4.16 -6.32 -19.77
N MET A 375 5.05 -7.22 -20.17
CA MET A 375 6.48 -7.14 -19.86
C MET A 375 7.17 -5.96 -20.54
N GLU A 376 6.64 -5.46 -21.66
CA GLU A 376 7.20 -4.31 -22.37
C GLU A 376 6.98 -3.02 -21.55
N ARG A 377 5.75 -2.75 -21.14
CA ARG A 377 5.46 -1.60 -20.26
C ARG A 377 6.16 -1.71 -18.92
N ARG A 378 6.27 -2.92 -18.35
CA ARG A 378 7.08 -3.16 -17.15
C ARG A 378 8.54 -2.76 -17.36
N ALA A 379 9.15 -3.15 -18.47
CA ALA A 379 10.55 -2.81 -18.75
C ALA A 379 10.76 -1.29 -18.80
N ILE A 380 9.80 -0.54 -19.37
CA ILE A 380 9.84 0.93 -19.38
C ILE A 380 9.74 1.49 -17.96
N ILE A 381 8.84 0.98 -17.12
CA ILE A 381 8.73 1.40 -15.71
C ILE A 381 10.03 1.18 -14.95
N VAL A 382 10.62 -0.02 -15.09
CA VAL A 382 11.86 -0.40 -14.38
C VAL A 382 13.03 0.47 -14.82
N ASP A 383 13.17 0.73 -16.13
CA ASP A 383 14.20 1.63 -16.67
C ASP A 383 14.11 3.05 -16.10
N ARG A 384 12.91 3.47 -15.67
CA ARG A 384 12.65 4.80 -15.10
C ARG A 384 12.75 4.85 -13.58
N ASN A 385 13.06 3.72 -12.93
CA ASN A 385 13.10 3.58 -11.47
C ASN A 385 11.82 4.10 -10.78
N TRP A 386 10.68 4.05 -11.48
CA TRP A 386 9.38 4.37 -10.89
C TRP A 386 8.85 3.15 -10.15
N ARG A 387 8.17 3.40 -9.04
CA ARG A 387 7.50 2.37 -8.25
C ARG A 387 6.13 2.88 -7.86
N PHE A 388 5.12 2.02 -8.01
CA PHE A 388 3.80 2.33 -7.49
C PHE A 388 3.73 2.09 -5.96
N PHE A 389 4.40 1.06 -5.47
CA PHE A 389 4.60 0.71 -4.06
C PHE A 389 6.05 0.24 -3.87
#